data_AF-A0A6G0VMS4-F1
#
_entry.id   AF-A0A6G0VMS4-F1
#
_cell.length_a   1.000
_cell.length_b   1.000
_cell.length_c   1.000
_cell.angle_alpha   90.00
_cell.angle_beta   90.00
_cell.angle_gamma   90.00
#
_symmetry.space_group_name_H-M   'P 1'
#
loop_
_entity.id
_entity.type
_entity.pdbx_description
1 polymer ?
#
loop_
_entity_poly.entity_id
_entity_poly.type
_entity_poly.pdbx_seq_one_letter_code
_entity_poly.pdbx_strand_id
1 'polypeptide(L)' 'MNSIYSEKQRDLFVIDQYKFRFHKFLKNNIERCCCCKKTCKSYIHLNSDNNDVH' A
#
# COMPACT_ATOMS: atom_id res chain seq x y z
N MET A 1 0.59 11.64 2.39
CA MET A 1 1.19 10.30 2.24
C MET A 1 2.68 10.46 1.99
N ASN A 2 3.53 9.71 2.69
CA ASN A 2 4.95 9.68 2.39
C ASN A 2 5.27 8.39 1.64
N SER A 3 5.89 8.51 0.46
CA SER A 3 6.33 7.38 -0.35
C SER A 3 7.81 7.14 -0.12
N ILE A 4 8.18 5.90 0.19
CA ILE A 4 9.58 5.47 0.36
C ILE A 4 9.84 4.35 -0.64
N TYR A 5 11.04 4.30 -1.21
CA TYR A 5 11.44 3.20 -2.07
C TYR A 5 12.04 2.06 -1.24
N SER A 6 11.61 0.82 -1.53
CA SER A 6 12.28 -0.37 -1.03
C SER A 6 13.70 -0.45 -1.60
N GLU A 7 14.58 -1.25 -0.98
CA GLU A 7 15.92 -1.56 -1.49
C GLU A 7 15.91 -2.05 -2.95
N LYS A 8 14.78 -2.63 -3.38
CA LYS A 8 14.52 -3.06 -4.77
C LYS A 8 13.78 -2.01 -5.62
N GLN A 9 13.83 -0.73 -5.24
CA GLN A 9 13.14 0.39 -5.89
C GLN A 9 11.63 0.17 -6.09
N ARG A 10 10.97 -0.50 -5.14
CA ARG A 10 9.51 -0.67 -5.16
C ARG A 10 8.84 0.37 -4.28
N ASP A 11 7.72 0.91 -4.73
CA ASP A 11 6.93 1.85 -3.95
C ASP A 11 6.42 1.23 -2.65
N LEU A 12 6.67 1.93 -1.54
CA LEU A 12 6.13 1.65 -0.23
C LEU A 12 5.33 2.86 0.24
N PHE A 13 4.08 2.61 0.60
CA PHE A 13 3.19 3.59 1.19
C PHE A 13 3.39 3.59 2.70
N VAL A 14 3.64 4.75 3.29
CA VAL A 14 3.74 4.90 4.75
C VAL A 14 2.47 5.57 5.29
N ILE A 15 1.75 4.84 6.14
CA ILE A 15 0.51 5.28 6.81
C ILE A 15 0.65 4.95 8.30
N ASP A 16 0.48 5.94 9.19
CA ASP A 16 0.58 5.76 10.65
C ASP A 16 1.78 4.94 11.11
N GLN A 17 2.96 5.19 10.50
CA GLN A 17 4.23 4.48 10.76
C GLN A 17 4.26 3.02 10.28
N TYR A 18 3.20 2.52 9.66
CA TYR A 18 3.18 1.24 8.97
C TYR A 18 3.56 1.40 7.50
N LYS A 19 4.31 0.41 7.00
CA LYS A 19 4.70 0.33 5.59
C LYS A 19 3.80 -0.65 4.87
N PHE A 20 3.25 -0.25 3.75
CA PHE A 20 2.43 -1.06 2.87
C PHE A 20 3.10 -1.18 1.51
N ARG A 21 3.07 -2.38 0.95
CA ARG A 21 3.55 -2.65 -0.41
C ARG A 21 2.38 -3.01 -1.30
N PHE A 22 2.47 -2.64 -2.57
CA PHE A 22 1.54 -3.11 -3.58
C PHE A 22 1.43 -4.65 -3.55
N HIS A 23 0.20 -5.15 -3.59
CA HIS A 23 -0.09 -6.58 -3.66
C HIS A 23 -0.75 -6.96 -4.98
N LYS A 24 -1.86 -6.30 -5.34
CA LYS A 24 -2.58 -6.52 -6.62
C LYS A 24 -3.58 -5.41 -6.90
N PHE A 25 -4.01 -5.27 -8.15
CA PHE A 25 -5.21 -4.52 -8.51
C PHE A 25 -6.49 -5.31 -8.17
N LEU A 26 -7.53 -4.59 -7.79
CA LEU A 26 -8.91 -5.04 -7.66
C LEU A 26 -9.73 -4.51 -8.86
N LYS A 27 -11.04 -4.77 -8.85
CA LYS A 27 -11.96 -4.17 -9.83
C LYS A 27 -11.89 -2.64 -9.73
N ASN A 28 -12.13 -1.95 -10.85
CA ASN A 28 -12.19 -0.49 -10.92
C ASN A 28 -10.85 0.24 -10.69
N ASN A 29 -9.71 -0.40 -11.01
CA ASN A 29 -8.35 0.16 -10.84
C ASN A 29 -7.99 0.52 -9.39
N ILE A 30 -8.66 -0.09 -8.42
CA ILE A 30 -8.30 0.05 -7.01
C ILE A 30 -7.08 -0.82 -6.73
N GLU A 31 -6.02 -0.25 -6.18
CA GLU A 31 -4.84 -0.96 -5.74
C GLU A 31 -5.04 -1.49 -4.33
N ARG A 32 -4.78 -2.78 -4.12
CA ARG A 32 -4.70 -3.36 -2.79
C ARG A 32 -3.24 -3.42 -2.37
N CYS A 33 -2.90 -2.77 -1.26
CA CYS A 33 -1.59 -2.87 -0.65
C CYS A 33 -1.67 -3.69 0.65
N CYS A 34 -0.64 -4.48 0.93
CA CYS A 34 -0.55 -5.27 2.15
C CYS A 34 0.56 -4.74 3.07
N CYS A 35 0.34 -4.84 4.38
CA CYS A 35 1.36 -4.42 5.34
C CYS A 35 2.64 -5.26 5.17
N CYS A 36 3.80 -4.62 5.26
CA CYS A 36 5.09 -5.29 5.19
C CYS A 36 5.41 -6.12 6.44
N LYS A 37 4.74 -5.86 7.56
CA LYS A 37 4.91 -6.62 8.81
C LYS A 37 4.18 -7.96 8.68
N LYS A 38 4.91 -9.09 8.71
CA LYS A 38 4.36 -10.44 8.51
C LYS A 38 3.19 -10.81 9.44
N THR A 39 3.20 -10.28 10.67
CA THR A 39 2.13 -10.52 11.66
C THR A 39 0.92 -9.59 11.47
N CYS A 40 1.06 -8.53 10.67
CA CYS A 40 -0.02 -7.62 10.36
C CYS A 40 -0.81 -8.14 9.17
N LYS A 41 -2.11 -8.37 9.37
CA LYS A 41 -3.04 -8.81 8.32
C LYS A 41 -3.83 -7.66 7.70
N SER A 42 -3.48 -6.41 8.01
CA SER A 42 -4.15 -5.24 7.45
C SER A 42 -3.82 -5.06 5.96
N TYR A 43 -4.85 -4.70 5.21
CA TYR A 43 -4.79 -4.29 3.83
C TYR A 43 -5.36 -2.87 3.73
N ILE A 44 -4.87 -2.12 2.75
CA ILE A 44 -5.42 -0.81 2.38
C ILE A 44 -5.80 -0.85 0.91
N HIS A 45 -6.78 -0.02 0.55
CA HIS A 45 -7.28 0.14 -0.81
C HIS A 45 -6.99 1.56 -1.27
N LEU A 46 -6.19 1.70 -2.33
CA LEU A 46 -5.82 2.98 -2.91
C LEU A 46 -6.49 3.14 -4.27
N ASN A 47 -7.04 4.33 -4.55
CA ASN A 47 -7.44 4.69 -5.90
C ASN A 47 -6.24 5.20 -6.70
N SER A 48 -6.40 5.46 -8.01
CA SER A 48 -5.34 6.06 -8.85
C SER A 48 -4.77 7.38 -8.32
N ASP A 49 -5.50 8.10 -7.47
CA ASP A 49 -5.02 9.31 -6.80
C ASP A 49 -4.26 9.01 -5.49
N ASN A 50 -3.98 7.74 -5.20
CA ASN A 50 -3.37 7.23 -3.96
C ASN A 50 -4.14 7.58 -2.68
N ASN A 51 -5.41 8.02 -2.78
CA ASN A 51 -6.26 8.17 -1.60
C ASN A 51 -6.76 6.82 -1.10
N ASP A 52 -6.79 6.66 0.22
CA ASP A 52 -7.47 5.55 0.89
C ASP A 52 -8.98 5.60 0.60
N VAL A 53 -9.54 4.47 0.18
CA VAL A 53 -10.94 4.38 -0.26
C VAL A 53 -11.80 3.59 0.74
N HIS A 54 -11.18 3.03 1.79
CA HIS A 54 -11.78 2.15 2.78
C HIS A 54 -12.38 0.85 2.18
#